data_AF-A0A2A2H6C8-F1
#
_entry.id   AF-A0A2A2H6C8-F1
#
_cell.length_a   1.000
_cell.length_b   1.000
_cell.length_c   1.000
_cell.angle_alpha   90.00
_cell.angle_beta   90.00
_cell.angle_gamma   90.00
#
_symmetry.space_group_name_H-M   'P 1'
#
loop_
_entity.id
_entity.type
_entity.pdbx_description
1 polymer ?
#
loop_
_entity_poly.entity_id
_entity_poly.type
_entity_poly.pdbx_seq_one_letter_code
_entity_poly.pdbx_strand_id
1 'polypeptide(L)'
;MALRTNNSIKGELENLGIGFDFESVRNLISGMQYLVDNGIYNNFFNVFKKWEDPVNVSASMQNELQSISPLLAQAVSNGLTPEKSNIFSSYVDYYSFYHLYRFMEWVYSMNLGRGLHEEDIKAIFSSNIIEKIILGQENFEHVSPSTLDDSFFQDIKEVIWTDKHTEKFFDKLHDLLISKSFNEMGDREIAFKRELKRIAKFLTVCCTVGKGRTYITTIEVISSYNLLFKIIETDIRHLVNTKEYKGLLICPVCNGYYYLQEDEIPDDFIQCSCGGNLVYSMSLENMKQYVGSFKEMVMDEKGLIAGAITSLMFGLIFNNIILIALLIGIVTILMAKNYTDGFRYGFLTGNISGALFFIAVFISSIILSGVKFNQIPSIGGSTIFIFIMVVGVFAIYCRRIWTFMCQRSKKSAAD
;
A
#
# COMPACT_ATOMS: atom_id res chain seq x y z
N MET A 1 11.30 -10.95 38.09
CA MET A 1 10.54 -10.93 36.82
C MET A 1 10.77 -12.20 35.99
N ALA A 2 12.01 -12.69 35.85
CA ALA A 2 12.35 -13.93 35.09
C ALA A 2 11.71 -15.26 35.60
N LEU A 3 11.38 -15.38 36.89
CA LEU A 3 10.72 -16.59 37.42
C LEU A 3 9.21 -16.65 37.12
N ARG A 4 8.56 -15.52 36.83
CA ARG A 4 7.13 -15.48 36.47
C ARG A 4 6.90 -15.83 34.99
N THR A 5 7.85 -15.56 34.11
CA THR A 5 7.79 -15.92 32.69
C THR A 5 7.99 -17.43 32.46
N ASN A 6 8.85 -18.10 33.23
CA ASN A 6 9.10 -19.54 33.04
C ASN A 6 7.91 -20.45 33.35
N ASN A 7 7.12 -20.13 34.38
CA ASN A 7 5.93 -20.94 34.70
C ASN A 7 4.79 -20.74 33.67
N SER A 8 4.72 -19.58 33.01
CA SER A 8 3.75 -19.31 31.94
C SER A 8 4.06 -20.14 30.70
N ILE A 9 5.34 -20.21 30.30
CA ILE A 9 5.78 -20.92 29.10
C ILE A 9 5.56 -22.44 29.26
N LYS A 10 5.80 -22.99 30.45
CA LYS A 10 5.62 -24.43 30.70
C LYS A 10 4.17 -24.90 30.43
N GLY A 11 3.17 -24.14 30.90
CA GLY A 11 1.76 -24.48 30.66
C GLY A 11 1.35 -24.37 29.18
N GLU A 12 1.90 -23.39 28.45
CA GLU A 12 1.71 -23.27 26.99
C GLU A 12 2.32 -24.45 26.23
N LEU A 13 3.50 -24.93 26.66
CA LEU A 13 4.20 -26.05 26.05
C LEU A 13 3.50 -27.39 26.33
N GLU A 14 2.98 -27.60 27.54
CA GLU A 14 2.15 -28.78 27.85
C GLU A 14 0.91 -28.85 26.95
N ASN A 15 0.37 -27.70 26.52
CA ASN A 15 -0.74 -27.65 25.58
C ASN A 15 -0.37 -28.08 24.16
N LEU A 16 0.91 -28.11 23.75
CA LEU A 16 1.33 -28.56 22.41
C LEU A 16 1.17 -30.08 22.24
N GLY A 17 1.13 -30.85 23.32
CA GLY A 17 0.96 -32.31 23.32
C GLY A 17 2.23 -33.07 23.71
N ILE A 18 2.44 -34.27 23.16
CA ILE A 18 3.60 -35.14 23.44
C ILE A 18 4.45 -35.31 22.17
N GLY A 19 5.60 -35.99 22.21
CA GLY A 19 6.33 -36.38 20.99
C GLY A 19 7.12 -35.26 20.28
N PHE A 20 7.42 -34.17 20.97
CA PHE A 20 8.35 -33.13 20.50
C PHE A 20 9.48 -32.93 21.51
N ASP A 21 10.62 -32.43 21.04
CA ASP A 21 11.72 -32.02 21.90
C ASP A 21 11.45 -30.64 22.51
N PHE A 22 11.39 -30.58 23.85
CA PHE A 22 11.06 -29.35 24.58
C PHE A 22 12.10 -28.25 24.35
N GLU A 23 13.38 -28.61 24.27
CA GLU A 23 14.46 -27.64 24.07
C GLU A 23 14.34 -26.99 22.69
N SER A 24 14.11 -27.79 21.65
CA SER A 24 13.91 -27.30 20.29
C SER A 24 12.74 -26.34 20.17
N VAL A 25 11.59 -26.63 20.81
CA VAL A 25 10.45 -25.69 20.81
C VAL A 25 10.75 -24.43 21.61
N ARG A 26 11.45 -24.55 22.75
CA ARG A 26 11.87 -23.37 23.53
C ARG A 26 12.77 -22.46 22.72
N ASN A 27 13.77 -23.03 22.03
CA ASN A 27 14.67 -22.29 21.15
C ASN A 27 13.90 -21.58 20.03
N LEU A 28 12.88 -22.23 19.47
CA LEU A 28 12.02 -21.63 18.46
C LEU A 28 11.22 -20.43 19.00
N ILE A 29 10.64 -20.56 20.19
CA ILE A 29 9.96 -19.44 20.87
C ILE A 29 10.94 -18.29 21.13
N SER A 30 12.16 -18.60 21.55
CA SER A 30 13.21 -17.59 21.74
C SER A 30 13.63 -16.89 20.44
N GLY A 31 13.75 -17.63 19.34
CA GLY A 31 14.03 -17.07 18.02
C GLY A 31 12.91 -16.13 17.56
N MET A 32 11.66 -16.52 17.77
CA MET A 32 10.51 -15.66 17.47
C MET A 32 10.52 -14.38 18.32
N GLN A 33 10.77 -14.51 19.63
CA GLN A 33 10.86 -13.36 20.53
C GLN A 33 11.98 -12.41 20.09
N TYR A 34 13.12 -12.95 19.65
CA TYR A 34 14.22 -12.15 19.10
C TYR A 34 13.79 -11.34 17.87
N LEU A 35 13.06 -11.94 16.92
CA LEU A 35 12.55 -11.21 15.74
C LEU A 35 11.58 -10.09 16.12
N VAL A 36 10.75 -10.30 17.15
CA VAL A 36 9.82 -9.30 17.67
C VAL A 36 10.56 -8.17 18.41
N ASP A 37 11.46 -8.52 19.33
CA ASP A 37 12.20 -7.57 20.17
C ASP A 37 13.12 -6.66 19.35
N ASN A 38 13.68 -7.17 18.25
CA ASN A 38 14.51 -6.38 17.32
C ASN A 38 13.70 -5.64 16.24
N GLY A 39 12.36 -5.72 16.28
CA GLY A 39 11.48 -5.04 15.32
C GLY A 39 11.48 -5.62 13.90
N ILE A 40 12.23 -6.70 13.65
CA ILE A 40 12.32 -7.37 12.34
C ILE A 40 10.93 -7.89 11.95
N TYR A 41 10.25 -8.60 12.85
CA TYR A 41 8.92 -9.13 12.57
C TYR A 41 7.88 -8.02 12.35
N ASN A 42 7.98 -6.91 13.08
CA ASN A 42 7.10 -5.75 12.91
C ASN A 42 7.32 -5.08 11.54
N ASN A 43 8.58 -4.96 11.10
CA ASN A 43 8.91 -4.45 9.77
C ASN A 43 8.35 -5.37 8.67
N PHE A 44 8.52 -6.68 8.83
CA PHE A 44 8.00 -7.67 7.91
C PHE A 44 6.46 -7.61 7.80
N PHE A 45 5.77 -7.56 8.94
CA PHE A 45 4.32 -7.39 8.97
C PHE A 45 3.86 -6.04 8.38
N ASN A 46 4.62 -4.97 8.59
CA ASN A 46 4.32 -3.65 8.01
C ASN A 46 4.39 -3.67 6.49
N VAL A 47 5.36 -4.40 5.90
CA VAL A 47 5.43 -4.63 4.45
C VAL A 47 4.17 -5.34 3.98
N PHE A 48 3.78 -6.44 4.62
CA PHE A 48 2.54 -7.16 4.29
C PHE A 48 1.29 -6.26 4.40
N LYS A 49 1.19 -5.47 5.47
CA LYS A 49 0.02 -4.63 5.75
C LYS A 49 -0.18 -3.53 4.70
N LYS A 50 0.92 -2.94 4.23
CA LYS A 50 0.95 -1.89 3.19
C LYS A 50 1.14 -2.46 1.79
N TRP A 51 1.05 -3.77 1.64
CA TRP A 51 1.38 -4.41 0.38
C TRP A 51 0.42 -4.00 -0.72
N GLU A 52 0.97 -3.31 -1.72
CA GLU A 52 0.33 -2.99 -2.99
C GLU A 52 1.01 -3.87 -4.03
N ASP A 53 0.22 -4.57 -4.85
CA ASP A 53 0.79 -5.49 -5.84
C ASP A 53 1.64 -4.69 -6.83
N PRO A 54 2.97 -4.89 -6.88
CA PRO A 54 3.85 -4.09 -7.72
C PRO A 54 3.57 -4.31 -9.20
N VAL A 55 2.97 -5.45 -9.54
CA VAL A 55 2.56 -5.77 -10.90
C VAL A 55 1.11 -6.24 -10.87
N ASN A 56 0.26 -5.62 -11.70
CA ASN A 56 -1.09 -6.13 -11.90
C ASN A 56 -0.97 -7.46 -12.64
N VAL A 57 -1.12 -8.57 -11.91
CA VAL A 57 -0.90 -9.93 -12.41
C VAL A 57 -1.99 -10.28 -13.45
N SER A 58 -1.80 -9.79 -14.67
CA SER A 58 -2.57 -10.22 -15.83
C SER A 58 -2.07 -11.61 -16.28
N ALA A 59 -2.87 -12.29 -17.11
CA ALA A 59 -2.46 -13.55 -17.72
C ALA A 59 -1.15 -13.42 -18.53
N SER A 60 -0.86 -12.26 -19.12
CA SER A 60 0.40 -12.04 -19.86
C SER A 60 1.59 -12.01 -18.92
N MET A 61 1.46 -11.38 -17.74
CA MET A 61 2.55 -11.32 -16.76
C MET A 61 2.83 -12.69 -16.14
N GLN A 62 1.80 -13.51 -15.87
CA GLN A 62 2.03 -14.87 -15.38
C GLN A 62 2.85 -15.71 -16.36
N ASN A 63 2.57 -15.59 -17.67
CA ASN A 63 3.35 -16.25 -18.70
C ASN A 63 4.78 -15.72 -18.77
N GLU A 64 4.97 -14.41 -18.59
CA GLU A 64 6.31 -13.80 -18.52
C GLU A 64 7.09 -14.30 -17.31
N LEU A 65 6.48 -14.30 -16.11
CA LEU A 65 7.10 -14.80 -14.88
C LEU A 65 7.46 -16.29 -14.98
N GLN A 66 6.61 -17.11 -15.61
CA GLN A 66 6.94 -18.51 -15.90
C GLN A 66 8.11 -18.63 -16.89
N SER A 67 8.21 -17.74 -17.87
CA SER A 67 9.30 -17.80 -18.85
C SER A 67 10.65 -17.41 -18.27
N ILE A 68 10.67 -16.51 -17.26
CA ILE A 68 11.90 -16.06 -16.62
C ILE A 68 12.30 -16.90 -15.41
N SER A 69 11.39 -17.70 -14.86
CA SER A 69 11.64 -18.57 -13.71
C SER A 69 11.77 -20.03 -14.14
N PRO A 70 13.02 -20.56 -14.24
CA PRO A 70 13.23 -21.97 -14.60
C PRO A 70 12.52 -22.92 -13.65
N LEU A 71 12.53 -22.59 -12.35
CA LEU A 71 11.88 -23.39 -11.32
C LEU A 71 10.35 -23.39 -11.45
N LEU A 72 9.74 -22.23 -11.72
CA LEU A 72 8.28 -22.18 -11.89
C LEU A 72 7.86 -22.90 -13.17
N ALA A 73 8.61 -22.76 -14.27
CA ALA A 73 8.40 -23.52 -15.49
C ALA A 73 8.48 -25.04 -15.23
N GLN A 74 9.48 -25.47 -14.47
CA GLN A 74 9.66 -26.88 -14.08
C GLN A 74 8.53 -27.39 -13.18
N ALA A 75 8.03 -26.58 -12.25
CA ALA A 75 6.88 -26.91 -11.42
C ALA A 75 5.62 -27.16 -12.27
N VAL A 76 5.37 -26.26 -13.24
CA VAL A 76 4.24 -26.35 -14.18
C VAL A 76 4.36 -27.58 -15.07
N SER A 77 5.54 -27.87 -15.63
CA SER A 77 5.77 -29.07 -16.45
C SER A 77 5.56 -30.37 -15.67
N ASN A 78 5.84 -30.37 -14.37
CA ASN A 78 5.58 -31.49 -13.46
C ASN A 78 4.15 -31.52 -12.89
N GLY A 79 3.25 -30.72 -13.47
CA GLY A 79 1.81 -30.79 -13.22
C GLY A 79 1.33 -30.01 -11.99
N LEU A 80 2.16 -29.16 -11.38
CA LEU A 80 1.68 -28.13 -10.48
C LEU A 80 1.09 -27.00 -11.32
N THR A 81 -0.19 -27.12 -11.68
CA THR A 81 -0.91 -26.08 -12.45
C THR A 81 -2.00 -25.44 -11.61
N PRO A 82 -2.38 -24.17 -11.89
CA PRO A 82 -3.49 -23.51 -11.22
C PRO A 82 -4.81 -24.30 -11.32
N GLU A 83 -5.07 -24.94 -12.46
CA GLU A 83 -6.31 -25.69 -12.74
C GLU A 83 -6.47 -26.94 -11.88
N LYS A 84 -5.35 -27.57 -11.50
CA LYS A 84 -5.32 -28.78 -10.67
C LYS A 84 -5.22 -28.47 -9.18
N SER A 85 -5.09 -27.20 -8.82
CA SER A 85 -5.01 -26.78 -7.43
C SER A 85 -6.37 -26.92 -6.75
N ASN A 86 -6.37 -27.53 -5.57
CA ASN A 86 -7.54 -27.59 -4.72
C ASN A 86 -7.20 -26.88 -3.42
N ILE A 87 -7.81 -25.71 -3.23
CA ILE A 87 -7.63 -24.80 -2.08
C ILE A 87 -7.94 -25.51 -0.75
N PHE A 88 -8.72 -26.59 -0.77
CA PHE A 88 -9.08 -27.38 0.40
C PHE A 88 -8.24 -28.65 0.58
N SER A 89 -7.30 -28.94 -0.33
CA SER A 89 -6.50 -30.14 -0.22
C SER A 89 -5.45 -30.00 0.89
N SER A 90 -5.17 -31.12 1.56
CA SER A 90 -4.08 -31.21 2.52
C SER A 90 -2.70 -31.16 1.87
N TYR A 91 -2.63 -31.20 0.53
CA TYR A 91 -1.40 -31.32 -0.25
C TYR A 91 -0.83 -29.96 -0.66
N VAL A 92 0.45 -29.98 -1.03
CA VAL A 92 1.09 -28.84 -1.68
C VAL A 92 0.55 -28.71 -3.10
N ASP A 93 -0.07 -27.57 -3.38
CA ASP A 93 -0.57 -27.23 -4.70
C ASP A 93 0.24 -26.08 -5.34
N TYR A 94 -0.11 -25.74 -6.59
CA TYR A 94 0.52 -24.63 -7.30
C TYR A 94 0.49 -23.33 -6.50
N TYR A 95 -0.62 -23.02 -5.81
CA TYR A 95 -0.71 -21.79 -5.03
C TYR A 95 0.24 -21.81 -3.84
N SER A 96 0.34 -22.92 -3.11
CA SER A 96 1.30 -23.08 -2.01
C SER A 96 2.73 -22.82 -2.47
N PHE A 97 3.08 -23.31 -3.66
CA PHE A 97 4.38 -23.07 -4.30
C PHE A 97 4.56 -21.60 -4.70
N TYR A 98 3.61 -21.02 -5.43
CA TYR A 98 3.65 -19.63 -5.87
C TYR A 98 3.66 -18.63 -4.70
N HIS A 99 2.98 -18.96 -3.60
CA HIS A 99 2.98 -18.15 -2.39
C HIS A 99 4.38 -18.01 -1.80
N LEU A 100 5.31 -18.96 -2.03
CA LEU A 100 6.69 -18.79 -1.61
C LEU A 100 7.40 -17.65 -2.37
N TYR A 101 7.16 -17.48 -3.68
CA TYR A 101 7.64 -16.30 -4.40
C TYR A 101 7.10 -15.02 -3.78
N ARG A 102 5.79 -14.98 -3.49
CA ARG A 102 5.16 -13.82 -2.88
C ARG A 102 5.71 -13.52 -1.47
N PHE A 103 6.04 -14.55 -0.72
CA PHE A 103 6.74 -14.40 0.56
C PHE A 103 8.14 -13.82 0.36
N MET A 104 8.88 -14.27 -0.66
CA MET A 104 10.19 -13.69 -0.99
C MET A 104 10.11 -12.23 -1.41
N GLU A 105 9.05 -11.83 -2.13
CA GLU A 105 8.78 -10.42 -2.44
C GLU A 105 8.64 -9.56 -1.19
N TRP A 106 7.94 -10.05 -0.16
CA TRP A 106 7.79 -9.34 1.11
C TRP A 106 9.12 -9.21 1.85
N VAL A 107 9.91 -10.28 1.91
CA VAL A 107 11.24 -10.27 2.54
C VAL A 107 12.16 -9.32 1.80
N TYR A 108 12.17 -9.36 0.47
CA TYR A 108 13.00 -8.49 -0.36
C TYR A 108 12.63 -7.02 -0.18
N SER A 109 11.34 -6.71 -0.24
CA SER A 109 10.83 -5.35 0.02
C SER A 109 11.21 -4.85 1.41
N MET A 110 11.20 -5.72 2.42
CA MET A 110 11.68 -5.38 3.76
C MET A 110 13.18 -5.06 3.76
N ASN A 111 14.02 -5.86 3.09
CA ASN A 111 15.47 -5.62 3.03
C ASN A 111 15.83 -4.35 2.23
N LEU A 112 15.03 -4.01 1.20
CA LEU A 112 15.18 -2.76 0.45
C LEU A 112 14.64 -1.54 1.21
N GLY A 113 13.67 -1.73 2.11
CA GLY A 113 13.01 -0.64 2.82
C GLY A 113 12.02 0.16 1.97
N ARG A 114 11.62 -0.36 0.80
CA ARG A 114 10.69 0.27 -0.15
C ARG A 114 9.77 -0.77 -0.81
N GLY A 115 8.70 -0.30 -1.44
CA GLY A 115 7.87 -1.12 -2.31
C GLY A 115 8.67 -1.61 -3.53
N LEU A 116 8.23 -2.73 -4.10
CA LEU A 116 8.92 -3.33 -5.25
C LEU A 116 8.52 -2.67 -6.57
N HIS A 117 9.45 -2.67 -7.50
CA HIS A 117 9.26 -2.37 -8.91
C HIS A 117 9.23 -3.67 -9.72
N GLU A 118 8.87 -3.57 -11.00
CA GLU A 118 8.75 -4.73 -11.89
C GLU A 118 10.08 -5.51 -11.99
N GLU A 119 11.21 -4.80 -12.03
CA GLU A 119 12.54 -5.39 -12.11
C GLU A 119 12.92 -6.14 -10.83
N ASP A 120 12.44 -5.69 -9.67
CA ASP A 120 12.65 -6.42 -8.42
C ASP A 120 11.94 -7.78 -8.46
N ILE A 121 10.74 -7.83 -9.04
CA ILE A 121 10.00 -9.09 -9.23
C ILE A 121 10.73 -9.99 -10.21
N LYS A 122 11.20 -9.44 -11.33
CA LYS A 122 12.00 -10.21 -12.32
C LYS A 122 13.29 -10.74 -11.69
N ALA A 123 13.97 -9.96 -10.87
CA ALA A 123 15.18 -10.36 -10.16
C ALA A 123 14.93 -11.53 -9.19
N ILE A 124 13.80 -11.52 -8.47
CA ILE A 124 13.40 -12.64 -7.61
C ILE A 124 13.09 -13.88 -8.45
N PHE A 125 12.23 -13.76 -9.46
CA PHE A 125 11.73 -14.91 -10.23
C PHE A 125 12.80 -15.58 -11.10
N SER A 126 13.77 -14.81 -11.61
CA SER A 126 14.91 -15.32 -12.37
C SER A 126 16.08 -15.78 -11.50
N SER A 127 16.02 -15.54 -10.18
CA SER A 127 17.01 -16.07 -9.24
C SER A 127 16.76 -17.54 -8.92
N ASN A 128 17.74 -18.16 -8.28
CA ASN A 128 17.65 -19.52 -7.74
C ASN A 128 17.41 -19.55 -6.22
N ILE A 129 16.88 -18.46 -5.66
CA ILE A 129 16.77 -18.31 -4.21
C ILE A 129 15.87 -19.40 -3.60
N ILE A 130 14.79 -19.78 -4.28
CA ILE A 130 13.87 -20.80 -3.79
C ILE A 130 14.52 -22.19 -3.86
N GLU A 131 15.24 -22.52 -4.93
CA GLU A 131 16.01 -23.75 -5.06
C GLU A 131 17.05 -23.85 -3.94
N LYS A 132 17.78 -22.74 -3.68
CA LYS A 132 18.72 -22.66 -2.55
C LYS A 132 18.03 -22.89 -1.22
N ILE A 133 16.85 -22.32 -0.98
CA ILE A 133 16.08 -22.53 0.26
C ILE A 133 15.65 -24.00 0.39
N ILE A 134 15.13 -24.61 -0.68
CA ILE A 134 14.65 -26.00 -0.68
C ILE A 134 15.82 -26.98 -0.46
N LEU A 135 16.93 -26.80 -1.17
CA LEU A 135 18.07 -27.69 -1.15
C LEU A 135 18.98 -27.46 0.06
N GLY A 136 19.20 -26.21 0.43
CA GLY A 136 20.13 -25.80 1.48
C GLY A 136 19.53 -25.71 2.87
N GLN A 137 18.20 -25.56 2.96
CA GLN A 137 17.48 -25.42 4.24
C GLN A 137 18.17 -24.36 5.12
N GLU A 138 18.58 -24.69 6.35
CA GLU A 138 19.24 -23.75 7.25
C GLU A 138 20.56 -23.16 6.73
N ASN A 139 21.16 -23.70 5.66
CA ASN A 139 22.40 -23.21 5.05
C ASN A 139 22.21 -22.69 3.62
N PHE A 140 20.99 -22.28 3.25
CA PHE A 140 20.65 -21.88 1.87
C PHE A 140 21.55 -20.78 1.27
N GLU A 141 22.10 -19.89 2.10
CA GLU A 141 23.00 -18.81 1.69
C GLU A 141 24.32 -19.33 1.09
N HIS A 142 24.73 -20.55 1.45
CA HIS A 142 26.01 -21.15 1.04
C HIS A 142 25.85 -22.21 -0.05
N VAL A 143 24.62 -22.50 -0.47
CA VAL A 143 24.36 -23.52 -1.49
C VAL A 143 24.65 -22.96 -2.88
N SER A 144 25.48 -23.68 -3.62
CA SER A 144 25.75 -23.36 -5.02
C SER A 144 24.48 -23.51 -5.85
N PRO A 145 24.31 -22.73 -6.92
CA PRO A 145 23.23 -22.92 -7.89
C PRO A 145 23.11 -24.38 -8.33
N SER A 146 21.98 -25.01 -8.03
CA SER A 146 21.62 -26.32 -8.60
C SER A 146 20.14 -26.38 -8.88
N THR A 147 19.78 -27.05 -9.97
CA THR A 147 18.39 -27.30 -10.36
C THR A 147 17.79 -28.38 -9.48
N LEU A 148 16.51 -28.24 -9.14
CA LEU A 148 15.76 -29.32 -8.52
C LEU A 148 15.52 -30.45 -9.53
N ASP A 149 15.56 -31.70 -9.08
CA ASP A 149 15.22 -32.84 -9.92
C ASP A 149 13.69 -32.90 -10.13
N ASP A 150 13.26 -33.44 -11.27
CA ASP A 150 11.83 -33.61 -11.55
C ASP A 150 11.14 -34.53 -10.53
N SER A 151 11.90 -35.46 -9.91
CA SER A 151 11.38 -36.33 -8.84
C SER A 151 10.86 -35.52 -7.66
N PHE A 152 11.47 -34.37 -7.34
CA PHE A 152 11.07 -33.52 -6.22
C PHE A 152 9.58 -33.16 -6.30
N PHE A 153 9.09 -32.82 -7.50
CA PHE A 153 7.69 -32.42 -7.69
C PHE A 153 6.70 -33.58 -7.58
N GLN A 154 7.15 -34.82 -7.74
CA GLN A 154 6.34 -35.99 -7.41
C GLN A 154 6.40 -36.26 -5.91
N ASP A 155 7.59 -36.20 -5.32
CA ASP A 155 7.82 -36.47 -3.90
C ASP A 155 6.99 -35.55 -2.99
N ILE A 156 6.90 -34.25 -3.29
CA ILE A 156 6.10 -33.30 -2.49
C ILE A 156 4.60 -33.61 -2.48
N LYS A 157 4.07 -34.34 -3.49
CA LYS A 157 2.65 -34.72 -3.56
C LYS A 157 2.35 -35.93 -2.68
N GLU A 158 3.35 -36.79 -2.47
CA GLU A 158 3.26 -38.00 -1.65
C GLU A 158 3.48 -37.74 -0.16
N VAL A 159 3.89 -36.51 0.22
CA VAL A 159 4.11 -36.16 1.63
C VAL A 159 2.80 -36.08 2.39
N ILE A 160 2.73 -36.83 3.49
CA ILE A 160 1.60 -36.84 4.43
C ILE A 160 2.07 -36.58 5.87
N TRP A 161 1.15 -36.24 6.76
CA TRP A 161 1.45 -36.19 8.19
C TRP A 161 1.67 -37.61 8.74
N THR A 162 2.67 -37.81 9.61
CA THR A 162 2.89 -39.11 10.27
C THR A 162 1.66 -39.56 11.04
N ASP A 163 1.02 -38.63 11.73
CA ASP A 163 -0.20 -38.84 12.49
C ASP A 163 -0.94 -37.51 12.73
N LYS A 164 -2.20 -37.62 13.21
CA LYS A 164 -3.04 -36.47 13.56
C LYS A 164 -2.48 -35.64 14.72
N HIS A 165 -1.62 -36.23 15.57
CA HIS A 165 -0.99 -35.50 16.66
C HIS A 165 0.06 -34.52 16.12
N THR A 166 0.84 -34.92 15.12
CA THR A 166 1.83 -34.07 14.45
C THR A 166 1.17 -32.89 13.72
N GLU A 167 0.08 -33.13 13.00
CA GLU A 167 -0.70 -32.06 12.36
C GLU A 167 -1.24 -31.07 13.40
N LYS A 168 -1.80 -31.58 14.51
CA LYS A 168 -2.28 -30.75 15.62
C LYS A 168 -1.14 -29.99 16.30
N PHE A 169 0.04 -30.58 16.39
CA PHE A 169 1.24 -29.92 16.89
C PHE A 169 1.63 -28.74 16.00
N PHE A 170 1.66 -28.91 14.67
CA PHE A 170 1.89 -27.82 13.72
C PHE A 170 0.90 -26.66 13.91
N ASP A 171 -0.39 -26.96 14.00
CA ASP A 171 -1.43 -25.94 14.17
C ASP A 171 -1.25 -25.16 15.48
N LYS A 172 -1.04 -25.86 16.59
CA LYS A 172 -0.87 -25.23 17.91
C LYS A 172 0.43 -24.46 18.02
N LEU A 173 1.51 -24.97 17.44
CA LEU A 173 2.79 -24.28 17.41
C LEU A 173 2.67 -22.98 16.62
N HIS A 174 2.04 -23.02 15.44
CA HIS A 174 1.74 -21.82 14.65
C HIS A 174 0.98 -20.79 15.48
N ASP A 175 -0.12 -21.20 16.10
CA ASP A 175 -0.96 -20.31 16.91
C ASP A 175 -0.19 -19.70 18.08
N LEU A 176 0.66 -20.49 18.74
CA LEU A 176 1.53 -20.04 19.82
C LEU A 176 2.51 -18.97 19.33
N LEU A 177 3.26 -19.23 18.26
CA LEU A 177 4.25 -18.29 17.73
C LEU A 177 3.61 -16.96 17.31
N ILE A 178 2.46 -17.03 16.64
CA ILE A 178 1.72 -15.84 16.21
C ILE A 178 1.18 -15.06 17.41
N SER A 179 0.72 -15.72 18.47
CA SER A 179 0.27 -15.04 19.70
C SER A 179 1.40 -14.30 20.43
N LYS A 180 2.67 -14.67 20.20
CA LYS A 180 3.82 -13.91 20.72
C LYS A 180 4.10 -12.65 19.90
N SER A 181 3.58 -12.58 18.67
CA SER A 181 3.82 -11.45 17.77
C SER A 181 2.78 -10.35 17.89
N PHE A 182 1.53 -10.71 18.20
CA PHE A 182 0.39 -9.80 18.16
C PHE A 182 -0.37 -9.83 19.48
N ASN A 183 -0.57 -8.64 20.06
CA ASN A 183 -1.39 -8.49 21.26
C ASN A 183 -2.90 -8.59 20.95
N GLU A 184 -3.30 -8.15 19.76
CA GLU A 184 -4.69 -8.17 19.27
C GLU A 184 -4.71 -8.61 17.79
N MET A 185 -5.77 -9.33 17.40
CA MET A 185 -5.93 -9.87 16.05
C MET A 185 -6.98 -9.07 15.29
N GLY A 186 -6.54 -8.18 14.39
CA GLY A 186 -7.40 -7.56 13.38
C GLY A 186 -7.43 -8.38 12.08
N ASP A 187 -8.20 -7.89 11.10
CA ASP A 187 -8.37 -8.59 9.81
C ASP A 187 -7.03 -8.80 9.06
N ARG A 188 -6.11 -7.84 9.17
CA ARG A 188 -4.80 -7.91 8.51
C ARG A 188 -3.88 -8.93 9.18
N GLU A 189 -3.89 -8.97 10.51
CA GLU A 189 -3.15 -9.93 11.33
C GLU A 189 -3.66 -11.36 11.06
N ILE A 190 -4.97 -11.55 10.94
CA ILE A 190 -5.59 -12.84 10.59
C ILE A 190 -5.18 -13.27 9.17
N ALA A 191 -5.21 -12.36 8.20
CA ALA A 191 -4.77 -12.66 6.84
C ALA A 191 -3.28 -13.05 6.81
N PHE A 192 -2.43 -12.28 7.48
CA PHE A 192 -1.00 -12.54 7.57
C PHE A 192 -0.70 -13.89 8.26
N LYS A 193 -1.38 -14.18 9.38
CA LYS A 193 -1.32 -15.47 10.07
C LYS A 193 -1.61 -16.63 9.12
N ARG A 194 -2.62 -16.50 8.25
CA ARG A 194 -3.00 -17.54 7.29
C ARG A 194 -1.93 -17.73 6.21
N GLU A 195 -1.38 -16.63 5.68
CA GLU A 195 -0.31 -16.72 4.67
C GLU A 195 0.96 -17.34 5.26
N LEU A 196 1.42 -16.90 6.44
CA LEU A 196 2.55 -17.52 7.12
C LEU A 196 2.34 -19.01 7.39
N LYS A 197 1.13 -19.42 7.77
CA LYS A 197 0.79 -20.83 7.98
C LYS A 197 1.00 -21.66 6.71
N ARG A 198 0.60 -21.11 5.54
CA ARG A 198 0.78 -21.77 4.24
C ARG A 198 2.26 -21.92 3.90
N ILE A 199 3.05 -20.86 4.09
CA ILE A 199 4.50 -20.90 3.85
C ILE A 199 5.17 -21.92 4.77
N ALA A 200 4.89 -21.88 6.08
CA ALA A 200 5.45 -22.83 7.04
C ALA A 200 5.10 -24.28 6.69
N LYS A 201 3.86 -24.53 6.25
CA LYS A 201 3.44 -25.87 5.80
C LYS A 201 4.21 -26.31 4.54
N PHE A 202 4.36 -25.44 3.55
CA PHE A 202 5.13 -25.73 2.34
C PHE A 202 6.60 -26.02 2.66
N LEU A 203 7.24 -25.20 3.50
CA LEU A 203 8.61 -25.44 3.96
C LEU A 203 8.74 -26.75 4.73
N THR A 204 7.73 -27.14 5.53
CA THR A 204 7.70 -28.43 6.22
C THR A 204 7.73 -29.60 5.23
N VAL A 205 6.96 -29.52 4.15
CA VAL A 205 6.96 -30.52 3.08
C VAL A 205 8.31 -30.57 2.38
N CYS A 206 8.89 -29.41 2.05
CA CYS A 206 10.23 -29.33 1.43
C CYS A 206 11.31 -29.95 2.34
N CYS A 207 11.31 -29.64 3.63
CA CYS A 207 12.23 -30.23 4.62
C CYS A 207 12.07 -31.76 4.72
N THR A 208 10.85 -32.27 4.54
CA THR A 208 10.55 -33.70 4.57
C THR A 208 11.11 -34.41 3.33
N VAL A 209 10.84 -33.86 2.14
CA VAL A 209 11.38 -34.39 0.87
C VAL A 209 12.90 -34.29 0.82
N GLY A 210 13.48 -33.17 1.28
CA GLY A 210 14.94 -32.98 1.32
C GLY A 210 15.68 -34.00 2.20
N LYS A 211 14.96 -34.68 3.12
CA LYS A 211 15.48 -35.80 3.94
C LYS A 211 15.19 -37.18 3.34
N GLY A 212 14.63 -37.25 2.14
CA GLY A 212 14.21 -38.49 1.47
C GLY A 212 13.05 -39.20 2.18
N ARG A 213 12.14 -38.44 2.79
CA ARG A 213 10.98 -38.97 3.54
C ARG A 213 9.67 -38.55 2.88
N THR A 214 8.61 -39.31 3.18
CA THR A 214 7.23 -39.02 2.75
C THR A 214 6.28 -38.74 3.93
N TYR A 215 6.81 -38.69 5.16
CA TYR A 215 6.02 -38.46 6.36
C TYR A 215 6.60 -37.29 7.17
N ILE A 216 5.75 -36.33 7.50
CA ILE A 216 6.11 -35.16 8.32
C ILE A 216 6.08 -35.57 9.79
N THR A 217 7.17 -35.32 10.52
CA THR A 217 7.23 -35.45 11.98
C THR A 217 7.32 -34.07 12.65
N THR A 218 7.26 -34.03 13.99
CA THR A 218 7.46 -32.81 14.77
C THR A 218 8.84 -32.17 14.53
N ILE A 219 9.85 -32.96 14.17
CA ILE A 219 11.21 -32.47 13.86
C ILE A 219 11.20 -31.62 12.58
N GLU A 220 10.53 -32.09 11.52
CA GLU A 220 10.41 -31.34 10.26
C GLU A 220 9.58 -30.06 10.45
N VAL A 221 8.55 -30.09 11.30
CA VAL A 221 7.78 -28.90 11.68
C VAL A 221 8.67 -27.87 12.38
N ILE A 222 9.49 -28.28 13.36
CA ILE A 222 10.38 -27.33 14.05
C ILE A 222 11.44 -26.77 13.09
N SER A 223 12.03 -27.65 12.26
CA SER A 223 13.05 -27.26 11.28
C SER A 223 12.50 -26.23 10.26
N SER A 224 11.24 -26.38 9.83
CA SER A 224 10.63 -25.44 8.87
C SER A 224 10.35 -24.06 9.47
N TYR A 225 9.99 -23.96 10.75
CA TYR A 225 9.87 -22.66 11.41
C TYR A 225 11.23 -22.00 11.67
N ASN A 226 12.26 -22.78 12.04
CA ASN A 226 13.63 -22.25 12.10
C ASN A 226 14.06 -21.67 10.75
N LEU A 227 13.81 -22.41 9.67
CA LEU A 227 14.08 -21.95 8.30
C LEU A 227 13.27 -20.69 7.96
N LEU A 228 11.98 -20.66 8.30
CA LEU A 228 11.13 -19.48 8.08
C LEU A 228 11.70 -18.24 8.78
N PHE A 229 12.08 -18.37 10.05
CA PHE A 229 12.67 -17.27 10.83
C PHE A 229 14.00 -16.83 10.25
N LYS A 230 14.84 -17.79 9.84
CA LYS A 230 16.10 -17.49 9.18
C LYS A 230 15.88 -16.71 7.88
N ILE A 231 14.92 -17.11 7.03
CA ILE A 231 14.63 -16.37 5.80
C ILE A 231 14.16 -14.93 6.09
N ILE A 232 13.34 -14.73 7.12
CA ILE A 232 12.89 -13.38 7.54
C ILE A 232 14.06 -12.55 8.06
N GLU A 233 15.01 -13.16 8.77
CA GLU A 233 16.18 -12.47 9.33
C GLU A 233 17.25 -12.16 8.26
N THR A 234 17.44 -13.03 7.29
CA THR A 234 18.48 -12.91 6.26
C THR A 234 18.21 -11.72 5.33
N ASP A 235 19.26 -10.95 5.06
CA ASP A 235 19.27 -9.96 3.98
C ASP A 235 19.44 -10.67 2.63
N ILE A 236 18.34 -10.86 1.89
CA ILE A 236 18.37 -11.62 0.64
C ILE A 236 18.80 -10.82 -0.59
N ARG A 237 19.23 -9.55 -0.43
CA ARG A 237 19.58 -8.70 -1.58
C ARG A 237 20.69 -9.24 -2.47
N HIS A 238 21.64 -9.96 -1.87
CA HIS A 238 22.73 -10.61 -2.58
C HIS A 238 22.35 -11.98 -3.17
N LEU A 239 21.11 -12.44 -2.97
CA LEU A 239 20.63 -13.75 -3.43
C LEU A 239 19.69 -13.67 -4.64
N VAL A 240 19.23 -12.46 -4.99
CA VAL A 240 18.41 -12.23 -6.19
C VAL A 240 19.29 -12.06 -7.43
N ASN A 241 18.71 -12.17 -8.63
CA ASN A 241 19.46 -12.00 -9.88
C ASN A 241 19.56 -10.51 -10.26
N THR A 242 20.68 -9.88 -9.95
CA THR A 242 20.95 -8.46 -10.21
C THR A 242 21.00 -8.09 -11.71
N LYS A 243 21.14 -9.07 -12.59
CA LYS A 243 21.21 -8.83 -14.05
C LYS A 243 19.91 -8.32 -14.66
N GLU A 244 18.81 -8.39 -13.91
CA GLU A 244 17.52 -7.83 -14.32
C GLU A 244 17.49 -6.29 -14.20
N TYR A 245 18.42 -5.69 -13.45
CA TYR A 245 18.54 -4.24 -13.33
C TYR A 245 19.38 -3.66 -14.50
N LYS A 246 18.71 -3.27 -15.58
CA LYS A 246 19.36 -2.73 -16.80
C LYS A 246 19.20 -1.21 -16.98
N GLY A 247 18.68 -0.52 -15.96
CA GLY A 247 18.40 0.91 -16.02
C GLY A 247 19.58 1.80 -15.66
N LEU A 248 19.26 3.08 -15.44
CA LEU A 248 20.19 4.11 -15.03
C LEU A 248 19.64 4.92 -13.85
N LEU A 249 20.56 5.43 -13.05
CA LEU A 249 20.30 6.39 -11.99
C LEU A 249 20.48 7.80 -12.52
N ILE A 250 19.52 8.69 -12.24
CA ILE A 250 19.50 10.06 -12.72
C ILE A 250 19.47 11.00 -11.52
N CYS A 251 20.30 12.04 -11.52
CA CYS A 251 20.20 13.11 -10.55
C CYS A 251 19.46 14.32 -11.14
N PRO A 252 18.25 14.67 -10.66
CA PRO A 252 17.51 15.83 -11.17
C PRO A 252 18.19 17.17 -10.91
N VAL A 253 19.13 17.23 -9.94
CA VAL A 253 19.79 18.48 -9.53
C VAL A 253 20.91 18.87 -10.51
N CYS A 254 21.77 17.93 -10.86
CA CYS A 254 22.90 18.18 -11.76
C CYS A 254 22.70 17.63 -13.19
N ASN A 255 21.58 16.94 -13.44
CA ASN A 255 21.31 16.18 -14.67
C ASN A 255 22.37 15.11 -15.01
N GLY A 256 23.17 14.70 -14.02
CA GLY A 256 24.07 13.57 -14.14
C GLY A 256 23.28 12.26 -14.22
N TYR A 257 23.83 11.29 -14.94
CA TYR A 257 23.27 9.95 -15.02
C TYR A 257 24.38 8.89 -14.89
N TYR A 258 23.99 7.71 -14.43
CA TYR A 258 24.88 6.56 -14.24
C TYR A 258 24.17 5.28 -14.65
N TYR A 259 24.76 4.50 -15.56
CA TYR A 259 24.24 3.19 -15.95
C TYR A 259 24.68 2.15 -14.93
N LEU A 260 23.72 1.38 -14.42
CA LEU A 260 24.02 0.27 -13.52
C LEU A 260 24.86 -0.78 -14.27
N GLN A 261 25.91 -1.27 -13.60
CA GLN A 261 26.70 -2.41 -14.06
C GLN A 261 26.00 -3.74 -13.75
N GLU A 262 26.49 -4.86 -14.29
CA GLU A 262 25.82 -6.17 -14.25
C GLU A 262 25.56 -6.76 -12.84
N ASP A 263 26.11 -6.17 -11.78
CA ASP A 263 25.94 -6.58 -10.39
C ASP A 263 25.52 -5.44 -9.45
N GLU A 264 25.05 -4.32 -10.01
CA GLU A 264 24.65 -3.15 -9.23
C GLU A 264 23.13 -3.02 -9.18
N ILE A 265 22.59 -2.75 -7.99
CA ILE A 265 21.16 -2.42 -7.83
C ILE A 265 20.99 -0.92 -7.58
N PRO A 266 19.83 -0.33 -7.93
CA PRO A 266 19.57 1.09 -7.69
C PRO A 266 19.84 1.54 -6.24
N ASP A 267 19.51 0.67 -5.28
CA ASP A 267 19.58 0.96 -3.84
C ASP A 267 21.01 0.92 -3.26
N ASP A 268 22.00 0.49 -4.04
CA ASP A 268 23.42 0.60 -3.64
C ASP A 268 23.90 2.06 -3.63
N PHE A 269 23.13 2.96 -4.25
CA PHE A 269 23.49 4.36 -4.46
C PHE A 269 22.63 5.28 -3.60
N ILE A 270 23.23 5.86 -2.57
CA ILE A 270 22.51 6.72 -1.61
C ILE A 270 22.19 8.10 -2.22
N GLN A 271 23.17 8.76 -2.84
CA GLN A 271 23.03 10.12 -3.37
C GLN A 271 24.02 10.40 -4.50
N CYS A 272 23.70 11.39 -5.33
CA CYS A 272 24.63 11.91 -6.32
C CYS A 272 25.78 12.66 -5.65
N SER A 273 26.93 12.76 -6.32
CA SER A 273 28.08 13.55 -5.86
C SER A 273 27.78 15.04 -5.66
N CYS A 274 26.71 15.56 -6.24
CA CYS A 274 26.23 16.93 -6.00
C CYS A 274 25.34 17.08 -4.75
N GLY A 275 25.04 15.99 -4.03
CA GLY A 275 24.11 15.94 -2.90
C GLY A 275 22.63 15.81 -3.29
N GLY A 276 22.32 15.66 -4.58
CA GLY A 276 20.95 15.42 -5.05
C GLY A 276 20.55 13.96 -4.96
N ASN A 277 19.25 13.70 -4.71
CA ASN A 277 18.69 12.35 -4.70
C ASN A 277 18.70 11.74 -6.11
N LEU A 278 18.96 10.43 -6.19
CA LEU A 278 18.99 9.68 -7.43
C LEU A 278 17.62 9.07 -7.72
N VAL A 279 17.24 9.04 -9.00
CA VAL A 279 15.99 8.46 -9.51
C VAL A 279 16.34 7.38 -10.52
N TYR A 280 15.86 6.16 -10.28
CA TYR A 280 16.05 5.05 -11.21
C TYR A 280 15.11 5.16 -12.42
N SER A 281 15.61 4.82 -13.61
CA SER A 281 14.84 4.78 -14.85
C SER A 281 15.36 3.70 -15.79
N MET A 282 14.45 2.96 -16.43
CA MET A 282 14.82 1.95 -17.43
C MET A 282 15.45 2.53 -18.70
N SER A 283 15.18 3.79 -19.06
CA SER A 283 15.66 4.35 -20.32
C SER A 283 15.82 5.87 -20.30
N LEU A 284 16.69 6.38 -21.18
CA LEU A 284 16.84 7.81 -21.45
C LEU A 284 15.59 8.45 -22.08
N GLU A 285 14.70 7.68 -22.69
CA GLU A 285 13.45 8.21 -23.25
C GLU A 285 12.46 8.54 -22.12
N ASN A 286 12.37 7.67 -21.10
CA ASN A 286 11.59 7.92 -19.89
C ASN A 286 12.14 9.16 -19.14
N MET A 287 13.44 9.44 -19.23
CA MET A 287 14.05 10.66 -18.68
C MET A 287 13.48 11.94 -19.31
N LYS A 288 13.32 12.01 -20.65
CA LYS A 288 12.81 13.22 -21.30
C LYS A 288 11.40 13.59 -20.82
N GLN A 289 10.58 12.58 -20.57
CA GLN A 289 9.25 12.75 -20.01
C GLN A 289 9.31 13.26 -18.56
N TYR A 290 10.18 12.67 -17.74
CA TYR A 290 10.29 13.01 -16.31
C TYR A 290 10.93 14.39 -16.07
N VAL A 291 11.97 14.75 -16.83
CA VAL A 291 12.58 16.10 -16.75
C VAL A 291 11.61 17.15 -17.29
N GLY A 292 10.82 16.81 -18.31
CA GLY A 292 9.72 17.65 -18.79
C GLY A 292 8.67 17.93 -17.71
N SER A 293 8.19 16.89 -17.03
CA SER A 293 7.17 17.02 -15.99
C SER A 293 7.70 17.68 -14.71
N PHE A 294 8.95 17.42 -14.32
CA PHE A 294 9.55 18.08 -13.15
C PHE A 294 9.73 19.58 -13.40
N LYS A 295 10.10 19.98 -14.63
CA LYS A 295 10.18 21.39 -15.03
C LYS A 295 8.79 22.06 -15.00
N GLU A 296 7.73 21.34 -15.36
CA GLU A 296 6.35 21.83 -15.22
C GLU A 296 5.92 21.93 -13.74
N MET A 297 6.29 20.99 -12.89
CA MET A 297 5.95 20.97 -11.47
C MET A 297 6.65 22.10 -10.68
N VAL A 298 7.92 22.39 -10.99
CA VAL A 298 8.63 23.54 -10.40
C VAL A 298 8.07 24.88 -10.90
N MET A 299 7.48 24.91 -12.11
CA MET A 299 6.72 26.08 -12.56
C MET A 299 5.37 26.22 -11.84
N ASP A 300 4.78 25.12 -11.38
CA ASP A 300 3.49 25.10 -10.65
C ASP A 300 3.62 25.58 -9.20
N GLU A 301 4.73 25.32 -8.50
CA GLU A 301 4.93 25.82 -7.12
C GLU A 301 4.92 27.37 -7.05
N LYS A 302 5.52 28.02 -8.05
CA LYS A 302 5.43 29.48 -8.23
C LYS A 302 4.01 29.93 -8.58
N GLY A 303 3.29 29.12 -9.35
CA GLY A 303 1.87 29.31 -9.65
C GLY A 303 0.98 29.21 -8.41
N LEU A 304 1.26 28.27 -7.51
CA LEU A 304 0.53 28.04 -6.27
C LEU A 304 0.73 29.20 -5.28
N ILE A 305 1.97 29.69 -5.15
CA ILE A 305 2.28 30.88 -4.32
C ILE A 305 1.61 32.13 -4.91
N ALA A 306 1.67 32.34 -6.22
CA ALA A 306 0.97 33.45 -6.88
C ALA A 306 -0.57 33.33 -6.74
N GLY A 307 -1.11 32.11 -6.83
CA GLY A 307 -2.52 31.80 -6.62
C GLY A 307 -2.97 32.10 -5.18
N ALA A 308 -2.16 31.73 -4.19
CA ALA A 308 -2.44 32.02 -2.78
C ALA A 308 -2.44 33.54 -2.50
N ILE A 309 -1.43 34.27 -3.02
CA ILE A 309 -1.35 35.72 -2.87
C ILE A 309 -2.52 36.43 -3.54
N THR A 310 -2.88 36.03 -4.77
CA THR A 310 -4.02 36.62 -5.49
C THR A 310 -5.33 36.32 -4.78
N SER A 311 -5.56 35.09 -4.32
CA SER A 311 -6.75 34.74 -3.54
C SER A 311 -6.88 35.55 -2.25
N LEU A 312 -5.77 35.75 -1.53
CA LEU A 312 -5.76 36.53 -0.29
C LEU A 312 -6.09 38.01 -0.56
N MET A 313 -5.56 38.58 -1.64
CA MET A 313 -5.90 39.95 -2.08
C MET A 313 -7.38 40.09 -2.46
N PHE A 314 -7.93 39.13 -3.20
CA PHE A 314 -9.36 39.12 -3.52
C PHE A 314 -10.23 38.98 -2.26
N GLY A 315 -9.87 38.10 -1.34
CA GLY A 315 -10.55 37.93 -0.06
C GLY A 315 -10.62 39.22 0.75
N LEU A 316 -9.52 39.98 0.81
CA LEU A 316 -9.48 41.29 1.48
C LEU A 316 -10.38 42.33 0.80
N ILE A 317 -10.40 42.38 -0.52
CA ILE A 317 -11.27 43.30 -1.27
C ILE A 317 -12.75 42.96 -1.02
N PHE A 318 -13.12 41.68 -1.09
CA PHE A 318 -14.50 41.24 -0.86
C PHE A 318 -14.96 41.50 0.58
N ASN A 319 -14.11 41.25 1.57
CA ASN A 319 -14.46 41.50 2.97
C ASN A 319 -14.74 42.99 3.23
N ASN A 320 -13.96 43.88 2.62
CA ASN A 320 -14.22 45.32 2.68
C ASN A 320 -15.53 45.72 1.99
N ILE A 321 -15.86 45.12 0.84
CA ILE A 321 -17.15 45.37 0.16
C ILE A 321 -18.33 44.96 1.04
N ILE A 322 -18.25 43.81 1.73
CA ILE A 322 -19.29 43.32 2.64
C ILE A 322 -19.46 44.26 3.82
N LEU A 323 -18.37 44.72 4.42
CA LEU A 323 -18.42 45.68 5.52
C LEU A 323 -19.12 46.98 5.08
N ILE A 324 -18.78 47.51 3.91
CA ILE A 324 -19.43 48.69 3.33
C ILE A 324 -20.92 48.44 3.10
N ALA A 325 -21.29 47.28 2.55
CA ALA A 325 -22.70 46.93 2.32
C ALA A 325 -23.52 46.84 3.63
N LEU A 326 -22.93 46.28 4.69
CA LEU A 326 -23.55 46.23 6.02
C LEU A 326 -23.72 47.64 6.61
N LEU A 327 -22.72 48.50 6.49
CA LEU A 327 -22.81 49.90 6.93
C LEU A 327 -23.91 50.66 6.17
N ILE A 328 -24.02 50.48 4.86
CA ILE A 328 -25.11 51.04 4.05
C ILE A 328 -26.47 50.52 4.55
N GLY A 329 -26.57 49.23 4.87
CA GLY A 329 -27.77 48.64 5.46
C GLY A 329 -28.18 49.30 6.77
N ILE A 330 -27.23 49.51 7.68
CA ILE A 330 -27.46 50.19 8.97
C ILE A 330 -27.93 51.63 8.77
N VAL A 331 -27.26 52.40 7.90
CA VAL A 331 -27.65 53.78 7.58
C VAL A 331 -29.05 53.83 6.98
N THR A 332 -29.39 52.87 6.12
CA THR A 332 -30.72 52.77 5.50
C THR A 332 -31.81 52.49 6.55
N ILE A 333 -31.54 51.64 7.53
CA ILE A 333 -32.44 51.37 8.66
C ILE A 333 -32.66 52.65 9.49
N LEU A 334 -31.58 53.38 9.79
CA LEU A 334 -31.65 54.62 10.57
C LEU A 334 -32.38 55.76 9.84
N MET A 335 -32.26 55.82 8.52
CA MET A 335 -32.92 56.82 7.66
C MET A 335 -34.39 56.46 7.34
N ALA A 336 -34.83 55.23 7.60
CA ALA A 336 -36.17 54.80 7.27
C ALA A 336 -37.19 55.48 8.19
N LYS A 337 -38.09 56.28 7.60
CA LYS A 337 -39.17 56.99 8.31
C LYS A 337 -40.16 56.04 8.99
N ASN A 338 -40.19 54.76 8.59
CA ASN A 338 -41.03 53.72 9.15
C ASN A 338 -40.18 52.48 9.44
N TYR A 339 -40.18 52.04 10.71
CA TYR A 339 -39.29 50.98 11.21
C TYR A 339 -39.45 49.64 10.47
N THR A 340 -40.68 49.33 10.05
CA THR A 340 -41.01 48.10 9.31
C THR A 340 -40.40 48.06 7.92
N ASP A 341 -40.27 49.20 7.24
CA ASP A 341 -39.63 49.29 5.94
C ASP A 341 -38.11 49.21 6.08
N GLY A 342 -37.54 49.90 7.08
CA GLY A 342 -36.11 49.80 7.40
C GLY A 342 -35.66 48.37 7.65
N PHE A 343 -36.42 47.61 8.46
CA PHE A 343 -36.12 46.20 8.74
C PHE A 343 -36.19 45.32 7.47
N ARG A 344 -37.18 45.56 6.58
CA ARG A 344 -37.29 44.82 5.31
C ARG A 344 -36.11 45.07 4.38
N TYR A 345 -35.68 46.32 4.23
CA TYR A 345 -34.53 46.66 3.39
C TYR A 345 -33.20 46.18 4.00
N GLY A 346 -33.04 46.27 5.32
CA GLY A 346 -31.88 45.72 6.02
C GLY A 346 -31.76 44.20 5.86
N PHE A 347 -32.86 43.46 6.05
CA PHE A 347 -32.90 42.01 5.85
C PHE A 347 -32.60 41.63 4.39
N LEU A 348 -33.11 42.39 3.44
CA LEU A 348 -32.82 42.20 2.02
C LEU A 348 -31.32 42.37 1.72
N THR A 349 -30.74 43.50 2.10
CA THR A 349 -29.32 43.78 1.84
C THR A 349 -28.42 42.74 2.48
N GLY A 350 -28.76 42.27 3.69
CA GLY A 350 -28.03 41.19 4.36
C GLY A 350 -28.04 39.88 3.57
N ASN A 351 -29.19 39.46 3.04
CA ASN A 351 -29.30 38.21 2.27
C ASN A 351 -28.58 38.29 0.91
N ILE A 352 -28.66 39.44 0.21
CA ILE A 352 -27.92 39.63 -1.05
C ILE A 352 -26.41 39.60 -0.77
N SER A 353 -25.95 40.30 0.26
CA SER A 353 -24.53 40.33 0.64
C SER A 353 -24.02 38.94 1.01
N GLY A 354 -24.80 38.15 1.76
CA GLY A 354 -24.45 36.78 2.13
C GLY A 354 -24.34 35.84 0.92
N ALA A 355 -25.28 35.93 -0.03
CA ALA A 355 -25.25 35.12 -1.25
C ALA A 355 -24.04 35.45 -2.14
N LEU A 356 -23.73 36.74 -2.30
CA LEU A 356 -22.57 37.19 -3.08
C LEU A 356 -21.24 36.74 -2.44
N PHE A 357 -21.14 36.77 -1.10
CA PHE A 357 -19.97 36.24 -0.39
C PHE A 357 -19.76 34.75 -0.66
N PHE A 358 -20.82 33.95 -0.57
CA PHE A 358 -20.72 32.51 -0.81
C PHE A 358 -20.26 32.19 -2.24
N ILE A 359 -20.78 32.91 -3.25
CA ILE A 359 -20.34 32.79 -4.64
C ILE A 359 -18.86 33.16 -4.78
N ALA A 360 -18.41 34.25 -4.16
CA ALA A 360 -17.02 34.69 -4.23
C ALA A 360 -16.05 33.67 -3.59
N VAL A 361 -16.40 33.10 -2.44
CA VAL A 361 -15.63 32.04 -1.77
C VAL A 361 -15.57 30.79 -2.64
N PHE A 362 -16.69 30.41 -3.25
CA PHE A 362 -16.76 29.24 -4.14
C PHE A 362 -15.88 29.41 -5.38
N ILE A 363 -15.97 30.56 -6.06
CA ILE A 363 -15.11 30.87 -7.23
C ILE A 363 -13.63 30.89 -6.83
N SER A 364 -13.30 31.47 -5.68
CA SER A 364 -11.92 31.51 -5.17
C SER A 364 -11.37 30.11 -4.90
N SER A 365 -12.19 29.20 -4.34
CA SER A 365 -11.82 27.81 -4.10
C SER A 365 -11.52 27.05 -5.40
N ILE A 366 -12.34 27.26 -6.45
CA ILE A 366 -12.09 26.67 -7.77
C ILE A 366 -10.76 27.17 -8.35
N ILE A 367 -10.48 28.48 -8.29
CA ILE A 367 -9.23 29.05 -8.81
C ILE A 367 -8.01 28.49 -8.06
N LEU A 368 -8.08 28.38 -6.72
CA LEU A 368 -6.99 27.86 -5.89
C LEU A 368 -6.70 26.38 -6.13
N SER A 369 -7.70 25.59 -6.49
CA SER A 369 -7.52 24.15 -6.76
C SER A 369 -6.73 23.83 -8.03
N GLY A 370 -6.34 24.85 -8.83
CA GLY A 370 -5.59 24.65 -10.08
C GLY A 370 -6.37 23.93 -11.18
N VAL A 371 -7.65 23.67 -10.96
CA VAL A 371 -8.50 22.93 -11.89
C VAL A 371 -8.77 23.80 -13.12
N LYS A 372 -8.24 23.38 -14.28
CA LYS A 372 -8.59 23.99 -15.56
C LYS A 372 -10.09 23.77 -15.80
N PHE A 373 -10.85 24.84 -16.07
CA PHE A 373 -12.31 24.77 -16.28
C PHE A 373 -12.74 23.69 -17.28
N ASN A 374 -11.88 23.39 -18.24
CA ASN A 374 -12.13 22.44 -19.33
C ASN A 374 -11.90 20.97 -18.91
N GLN A 375 -11.34 20.74 -17.72
CA GLN A 375 -11.05 19.42 -17.14
C GLN A 375 -11.95 19.07 -15.94
N ILE A 376 -12.90 19.94 -15.58
CA ILE A 376 -13.89 19.61 -14.56
C ILE A 376 -14.75 18.47 -15.13
N PRO A 377 -14.65 17.23 -14.60
CA PRO A 377 -15.53 16.16 -15.03
C PRO A 377 -16.96 16.60 -14.76
N SER A 378 -17.86 16.36 -15.73
CA SER A 378 -19.28 16.74 -15.73
C SER A 378 -19.78 17.20 -14.36
N ILE A 379 -19.93 18.52 -14.21
CA ILE A 379 -20.37 19.21 -12.99
C ILE A 379 -21.35 18.31 -12.23
N GLY A 380 -20.89 17.74 -11.11
CA GLY A 380 -21.67 16.79 -10.33
C GLY A 380 -23.03 17.41 -9.97
N GLY A 381 -24.07 16.58 -9.91
CA GLY A 381 -25.46 17.05 -9.71
C GLY A 381 -25.63 17.97 -8.50
N SER A 382 -24.76 17.89 -7.49
CA SER A 382 -24.73 18.78 -6.33
C SER A 382 -24.41 20.24 -6.68
N THR A 383 -23.50 20.53 -7.62
CA THR A 383 -23.15 21.90 -7.99
C THR A 383 -24.24 22.53 -8.88
N ILE A 384 -24.84 21.74 -9.77
CA ILE A 384 -26.03 22.16 -10.54
C ILE A 384 -27.20 22.43 -9.58
N PHE A 385 -27.39 21.59 -8.57
CA PHE A 385 -28.44 21.77 -7.56
C PHE A 385 -28.25 23.07 -6.75
N ILE A 386 -27.02 23.38 -6.33
CA ILE A 386 -26.72 24.64 -5.64
C ILE A 386 -26.97 25.84 -6.56
N PHE A 387 -26.54 25.78 -7.82
CA PHE A 387 -26.79 26.85 -8.78
C PHE A 387 -28.30 27.06 -9.04
N ILE A 388 -29.07 25.98 -9.18
CA ILE A 388 -30.53 26.01 -9.32
C ILE A 388 -31.19 26.59 -8.06
N MET A 389 -30.72 26.23 -6.86
CA MET A 389 -31.24 26.82 -5.62
C MET A 389 -30.97 28.32 -5.55
N VAL A 390 -29.76 28.76 -5.89
CA VAL A 390 -29.38 30.19 -5.87
C VAL A 390 -30.20 30.97 -6.90
N VAL A 391 -30.30 30.49 -8.13
CA VAL A 391 -31.11 31.12 -9.19
C VAL A 391 -32.59 31.08 -8.86
N GLY A 392 -33.10 29.98 -8.29
CA GLY A 392 -34.49 29.82 -7.89
C GLY A 392 -34.89 30.80 -6.77
N VAL A 393 -34.04 30.93 -5.74
CA VAL A 393 -34.24 31.93 -4.67
C VAL A 393 -34.18 33.35 -5.26
N PHE A 394 -33.23 33.63 -6.14
CA PHE A 394 -33.12 34.93 -6.81
C PHE A 394 -34.36 35.26 -7.67
N ALA A 395 -34.88 34.28 -8.43
CA ALA A 395 -36.07 34.46 -9.26
C ALA A 395 -37.35 34.69 -8.44
N ILE A 396 -37.54 33.94 -7.34
CA ILE A 396 -38.62 34.19 -6.37
C ILE A 396 -38.50 35.60 -5.81
N TYR A 397 -37.27 36.04 -5.57
CA TYR A 397 -36.98 37.37 -5.05
C TYR A 397 -37.32 38.49 -6.04
N CYS A 398 -36.83 38.41 -7.28
CA CYS A 398 -37.17 39.34 -8.35
C CYS A 398 -38.67 39.44 -8.58
N ARG A 399 -39.39 38.31 -8.52
CA ARG A 399 -40.86 38.29 -8.64
C ARG A 399 -41.56 39.07 -7.52
N ARG A 400 -41.07 38.98 -6.28
CA ARG A 400 -41.62 39.73 -5.13
C ARG A 400 -41.33 41.24 -5.23
N ILE A 401 -40.14 41.64 -5.69
CA ILE A 401 -39.84 43.05 -5.97
C ILE A 401 -40.79 43.59 -7.04
N TRP A 402 -40.97 42.83 -8.13
CA TRP A 402 -41.84 43.22 -9.24
C TRP A 402 -43.30 43.41 -8.80
N THR A 403 -43.87 42.47 -8.05
CA THR A 403 -45.25 42.62 -7.55
C THR A 403 -45.40 43.81 -6.60
N PHE A 404 -44.41 44.08 -5.77
CA PHE A 404 -44.42 45.25 -4.88
C PHE A 404 -44.40 46.57 -5.68
N MET A 405 -43.53 46.65 -6.70
CA MET A 405 -43.45 47.81 -7.61
C MET A 405 -44.79 48.04 -8.34
N CYS A 406 -45.42 46.97 -8.84
CA CYS A 406 -46.73 47.07 -9.50
C CYS A 406 -47.86 47.51 -8.56
N GLN A 407 -47.87 47.06 -7.30
CA GLN A 407 -48.88 47.49 -6.32
C GLN A 407 -48.72 48.97 -5.96
N ARG A 408 -47.49 49.48 -5.85
CA ARG A 408 -47.24 50.89 -5.56
C ARG A 408 -47.64 51.80 -6.72
N SER A 409 -47.38 51.38 -7.96
CA SER A 409 -47.83 52.09 -9.17
C SER A 409 -49.36 52.18 -9.27
N LYS A 410 -50.09 51.11 -8.91
CA LYS A 410 -51.56 51.15 -8.91
C LYS A 410 -52.14 52.08 -7.84
N LYS A 411 -51.46 52.20 -6.69
CA LYS A 411 -51.92 53.06 -5.59
C LYS A 411 -51.73 54.55 -5.91
N SER A 412 -50.64 54.93 -6.58
CA SER A 412 -50.42 56.33 -7.01
C SER A 412 -51.20 56.75 -8.26
N ALA A 413 -51.96 55.84 -8.88
CA ALA A 413 -52.87 56.15 -9.97
C ALA A 413 -54.34 56.24 -9.51
N ALA A 414 -54.62 55.88 -8.26
CA ALA A 414 -55.93 55.94 -7.64
C ALA A 414 -56.08 57.12 -6.65
N ASP A 415 -54.95 57.68 -6.22
CA ASP A 415 -54.82 59.00 -5.59
C ASP A 415 -54.44 60.02 -6.67
#